data_AF-W9ZU11-F1
#
_entry.id   AF-W9ZU11-F1
#
_cell.length_a   1.000
_cell.length_b   1.000
_cell.length_c   1.000
_cell.angle_alpha   90.00
_cell.angle_beta   90.00
_cell.angle_gamma   90.00
#
_symmetry.space_group_name_H-M   'P 1'
#
loop_
_entity.id
_entity.type
_entity.pdbx_description
1 polymer ?
#
loop_
_entity_poly.entity_id
_entity_poly.type
_entity_poly.pdbx_seq_one_letter_code
_entity_poly.pdbx_strand_id
1 'polypeptide(L)'
;MMRRGLKLRPFLEDLVEKATIEFNKERRNGVRRKEEMPLCLREESLLSENDWKVVELMDEVLVDFEEAIRMLEGNAQRRTRKGGRIEAYGNMWDVASTYEFLMERLEEWKAAAENYPDPEHFKVNINLGWCKLNDYYTKLDETPAYYASAILNPVSRWTYFENTWTDRAQLVWLQEAKRTVRKLWEEEYKSLPRLSMPDGEPPLKHLQCC
;
A
#
# COMPACT_ATOMS: atom_id res chain seq x y z
N MET A 1 -3.12 -3.11 -12.71
CA MET A 1 -3.52 -2.61 -14.05
C MET A 1 -2.28 -2.25 -14.89
N MET A 2 -1.32 -1.52 -14.32
CA MET A 2 -0.08 -1.09 -15.00
C MET A 2 0.78 -2.24 -15.54
N ARG A 3 1.17 -3.25 -14.74
CA ARG A 3 1.83 -4.48 -15.25
C ARG A 3 1.19 -5.11 -16.48
N ARG A 4 -0.15 -5.14 -16.53
CA ARG A 4 -0.88 -5.67 -17.68
C ARG A 4 -0.71 -4.76 -18.90
N GLY A 5 -0.81 -3.45 -18.71
CA GLY A 5 -0.52 -2.45 -19.75
C GLY A 5 0.89 -2.62 -20.32
N LEU A 6 1.90 -2.71 -19.45
CA LEU A 6 3.31 -2.93 -19.84
C LEU A 6 3.49 -4.24 -20.62
N LYS A 7 2.86 -5.34 -20.18
CA LYS A 7 2.89 -6.61 -20.92
C LYS A 7 2.21 -6.52 -22.29
N LEU A 8 1.21 -5.67 -22.44
CA LEU A 8 0.45 -5.49 -23.67
C LEU A 8 1.08 -4.46 -24.62
N ARG A 9 2.00 -3.62 -24.14
CA ARG A 9 2.68 -2.58 -24.91
C ARG A 9 3.10 -3.00 -26.33
N PRO A 10 3.87 -4.08 -26.56
CA PRO A 10 4.28 -4.43 -27.93
C PRO A 10 3.11 -4.80 -28.85
N PHE A 11 2.03 -5.35 -28.29
CA PHE A 11 0.83 -5.68 -29.07
C PHE A 11 0.00 -4.43 -29.39
N LEU A 12 0.00 -3.45 -28.49
CA LEU A 12 -0.66 -2.16 -28.71
C LEU A 12 0.08 -1.36 -29.78
N GLU A 13 1.41 -1.32 -29.73
CA GLU A 13 2.25 -0.65 -30.73
C GLU A 13 2.06 -1.27 -32.12
N ASP A 14 2.11 -2.61 -32.24
CA ASP A 14 1.84 -3.33 -33.50
C ASP A 14 0.41 -3.09 -34.03
N LEU A 15 -0.58 -3.05 -33.14
CA LEU A 15 -1.96 -2.74 -33.51
C LEU A 15 -2.09 -1.31 -34.06
N VAL A 16 -1.49 -0.33 -33.38
CA VAL A 16 -1.51 1.08 -33.79
C VAL A 16 -0.79 1.25 -35.13
N GLU A 17 0.35 0.60 -35.33
CA GLU A 17 1.09 0.63 -36.60
C GLU A 17 0.24 0.07 -37.75
N LYS A 18 -0.32 -1.14 -37.59
CA LYS A 18 -1.17 -1.78 -38.61
C LYS A 18 -2.38 -0.93 -38.97
N ALA A 19 -3.09 -0.45 -37.96
CA ALA A 19 -4.28 0.38 -38.16
C ALA A 19 -3.93 1.74 -38.79
N THR A 20 -2.77 2.31 -38.48
CA THR A 20 -2.26 3.54 -39.11
C THR A 20 -1.95 3.31 -40.60
N ILE A 21 -1.31 2.20 -40.94
CA ILE A 21 -1.01 1.83 -42.34
C ILE A 21 -2.31 1.65 -43.13
N GLU A 22 -3.27 0.91 -42.58
CA GLU A 22 -4.56 0.65 -43.21
C GLU A 22 -5.35 1.95 -43.43
N PHE A 23 -5.46 2.79 -42.40
CA PHE A 23 -6.14 4.07 -42.49
C PHE A 23 -5.51 4.98 -43.55
N ASN A 24 -4.16 5.05 -43.59
CA ASN A 24 -3.46 5.84 -44.60
C ASN A 24 -3.67 5.29 -46.03
N LYS A 25 -3.78 3.97 -46.20
CA LYS A 25 -4.11 3.34 -47.48
C LYS A 25 -5.52 3.69 -47.94
N GLU A 26 -6.51 3.57 -47.06
CA GLU A 26 -7.90 3.95 -47.35
C GLU A 26 -8.02 5.44 -47.69
N ARG A 27 -7.27 6.30 -46.99
CA ARG A 27 -7.20 7.73 -47.28
C ARG A 27 -6.62 8.03 -48.66
N ARG A 28 -5.53 7.35 -49.04
CA ARG A 28 -4.91 7.49 -50.38
C ARG A 28 -5.85 7.04 -51.50
N ASN A 29 -6.68 6.03 -51.23
CA ASN A 29 -7.68 5.51 -52.17
C ASN A 29 -8.98 6.33 -52.20
N GLY A 30 -9.10 7.39 -51.38
CA GLY A 30 -10.29 8.23 -51.30
C GLY A 30 -11.47 7.60 -50.55
N VAL A 31 -11.27 6.46 -49.88
CA VAL A 31 -12.31 5.72 -49.13
C VAL A 31 -12.62 6.41 -47.79
N ARG A 32 -11.60 6.98 -47.14
CA ARG A 32 -11.74 7.70 -45.86
C ARG A 32 -11.16 9.10 -45.94
N ARG A 33 -11.74 10.00 -45.14
CA ARG A 33 -11.24 11.37 -44.96
C ARG A 33 -10.29 11.48 -43.78
N LYS A 34 -9.47 12.54 -43.71
CA LYS A 34 -8.52 12.74 -42.60
C LYS A 34 -9.25 12.93 -41.27
N GLU A 35 -10.41 13.58 -41.30
CA GLU A 35 -11.23 13.92 -40.14
C GLU A 35 -11.86 12.67 -39.49
N GLU A 36 -11.94 11.57 -40.24
CA GLU A 36 -12.46 10.27 -39.78
C GLU A 36 -11.40 9.45 -39.04
N MET A 37 -10.26 10.05 -38.69
CA MET A 37 -9.18 9.37 -37.96
C MET A 37 -9.69 8.91 -36.57
N PRO A 38 -9.65 7.58 -36.31
CA PRO A 38 -10.00 7.02 -35.01
C PRO A 38 -9.12 7.59 -33.89
N LEU A 39 -9.70 7.78 -32.70
CA LEU A 39 -8.98 8.30 -31.53
C LEU A 39 -7.73 7.50 -31.20
N CYS A 40 -7.79 6.17 -31.30
CA CYS A 40 -6.65 5.29 -31.02
C CYS A 40 -5.46 5.45 -31.97
N LEU A 41 -5.58 6.24 -33.04
CA LEU A 41 -4.51 6.54 -33.99
C LEU A 41 -4.06 8.00 -33.92
N ARG A 42 -4.71 8.83 -33.10
CA ARG A 42 -4.34 10.23 -32.96
C ARG A 42 -3.16 10.35 -32.02
N GLU A 43 -2.22 11.21 -32.39
CA GLU A 43 -0.97 11.39 -31.65
C GLU A 43 -1.23 11.77 -30.19
N GLU A 44 -2.22 12.63 -29.92
CA GLU A 44 -2.60 13.03 -28.56
C GLU A 44 -3.19 11.90 -27.69
N SER A 45 -3.56 10.77 -28.29
CA SER A 45 -4.14 9.61 -27.58
C SER A 45 -3.14 8.45 -27.44
N LEU A 46 -1.94 8.60 -28.01
CA LEU A 46 -0.87 7.61 -27.92
C LEU A 46 0.06 7.94 -26.76
N LEU A 47 0.46 6.90 -26.03
CA LEU A 47 1.51 7.03 -25.02
C LEU A 47 2.85 7.11 -25.73
N SER A 48 3.60 8.17 -25.45
CA SER A 48 4.98 8.33 -25.88
C SER A 48 5.91 7.37 -25.13
N GLU A 49 7.15 7.24 -25.61
CA GLU A 49 8.20 6.53 -24.89
C GLU A 49 8.40 7.06 -23.46
N ASN A 50 8.25 8.37 -23.25
CA ASN A 50 8.35 8.98 -21.94
C ASN A 50 7.19 8.54 -21.04
N ASP A 51 5.96 8.56 -21.56
CA ASP A 51 4.77 8.14 -20.81
C ASP A 51 4.88 6.68 -20.36
N TRP A 52 5.39 5.80 -21.23
CA TRP A 52 5.63 4.40 -20.86
C TRP A 52 6.66 4.26 -19.75
N LYS A 53 7.74 5.04 -19.77
CA LYS A 53 8.72 5.07 -18.66
C LYS A 53 8.10 5.56 -17.36
N VAL A 54 7.20 6.55 -17.43
CA VAL A 54 6.42 7.00 -16.24
C VAL A 54 5.54 5.87 -15.71
N VAL A 55 4.88 5.09 -16.59
CA VAL A 55 4.08 3.93 -16.18
C VAL A 55 4.95 2.84 -15.53
N GLU A 56 6.13 2.56 -16.07
CA GLU A 56 7.09 1.61 -15.50
C GLU A 56 7.53 2.05 -14.09
N LEU A 57 7.94 3.32 -13.96
CA LEU A 57 8.33 3.91 -12.68
C LEU A 57 7.21 3.82 -11.64
N MET A 58 5.97 4.14 -12.03
CA MET A 58 4.83 4.05 -11.12
C MET A 58 4.52 2.60 -10.72
N ASP A 59 4.77 1.62 -11.59
CA ASP A 59 4.64 0.20 -11.23
C ASP A 59 5.67 -0.19 -10.17
N GLU A 60 6.92 0.27 -10.30
CA GLU A 60 8.00 0.03 -9.34
C GLU A 60 7.69 0.63 -7.96
N VAL A 61 7.22 1.88 -7.92
CA VAL A 61 6.80 2.55 -6.67
C VAL A 61 5.69 1.76 -5.96
N LEU A 62 4.72 1.22 -6.71
CA LEU A 62 3.58 0.50 -6.13
C LEU A 62 3.91 -0.93 -5.68
N VAL A 63 5.09 -1.48 -5.98
CA VAL A 63 5.49 -2.81 -5.48
C VAL A 63 5.47 -2.83 -3.95
N ASP A 64 6.06 -1.81 -3.31
CA ASP A 64 6.11 -1.72 -1.85
C ASP A 64 4.70 -1.68 -1.23
N PHE A 65 3.75 -1.00 -1.89
CA PHE A 65 2.35 -0.95 -1.48
C PHE A 65 1.65 -2.30 -1.63
N GLU A 66 1.90 -3.02 -2.73
CA GLU A 66 1.35 -4.36 -2.93
C GLU A 66 1.81 -5.32 -1.83
N GLU A 67 3.09 -5.29 -1.48
CA GLU A 67 3.66 -6.13 -0.42
C GLU A 67 3.08 -5.75 0.95
N ALA A 68 3.04 -4.46 1.27
CA ALA A 68 2.42 -3.94 2.49
C ALA A 68 0.97 -4.40 2.65
N ILE A 69 0.15 -4.24 1.61
CA ILE A 69 -1.27 -4.63 1.64
C ILE A 69 -1.41 -6.14 1.79
N ARG A 70 -0.62 -6.95 1.06
CA ARG A 70 -0.63 -8.41 1.21
C ARG A 70 -0.26 -8.87 2.61
N MET A 71 0.65 -8.16 3.28
CA MET A 71 0.99 -8.45 4.67
C MET A 71 -0.13 -8.07 5.64
N LEU A 72 -0.87 -6.98 5.36
CA LEU A 72 -1.90 -6.47 6.26
C LEU A 72 -3.30 -7.04 6.04
N GLU A 73 -3.62 -7.57 4.85
CA GLU A 73 -4.95 -8.14 4.53
C GLU A 73 -5.23 -9.50 5.21
N GLY A 74 -4.25 -10.05 5.93
CA GLY A 74 -4.39 -11.28 6.70
C GLY A 74 -5.34 -11.13 7.89
N ASN A 75 -5.67 -12.26 8.52
CA ASN A 75 -6.60 -12.31 9.66
C ASN A 75 -5.92 -12.69 10.99
N ALA A 76 -4.61 -12.47 11.09
CA ALA A 76 -3.73 -12.82 12.21
C ALA A 76 -3.73 -14.32 12.61
N GLN A 77 -4.36 -15.20 11.83
CA GLN A 77 -4.40 -16.63 12.15
C GLN A 77 -3.11 -17.33 11.71
N ARG A 78 -2.53 -18.07 12.65
CA ARG A 78 -1.40 -18.97 12.38
C ARG A 78 -1.84 -20.10 11.48
N ARG A 79 -1.22 -20.22 10.31
CA ARG A 79 -1.48 -21.30 9.36
C ARG A 79 -0.17 -21.83 8.81
N THR A 80 -0.10 -23.15 8.61
CA THR A 80 1.01 -23.77 7.86
C THR A 80 0.87 -23.39 6.39
N ARG A 81 1.85 -22.66 5.87
CA ARG A 81 1.88 -22.19 4.47
C ARG A 81 2.73 -23.11 3.60
N LYS A 82 2.76 -22.83 2.30
CA LYS A 82 3.62 -23.55 1.35
C LYS A 82 5.07 -23.47 1.86
N GLY A 83 5.73 -24.63 1.98
CA GLY A 83 7.07 -24.73 2.57
C GLY A 83 7.10 -25.07 4.06
N GLY A 84 5.96 -25.36 4.69
CA GLY A 84 5.89 -25.90 6.06
C GLY A 84 6.10 -24.87 7.17
N ARG A 85 6.33 -23.60 6.83
CA ARG A 85 6.42 -22.49 7.79
C ARG A 85 5.05 -22.16 8.36
N ILE A 86 5.01 -21.88 9.67
CA ILE A 86 3.83 -21.39 10.35
C ILE A 86 3.93 -19.87 10.39
N GLU A 87 3.04 -19.19 9.68
CA GLU A 87 3.03 -17.73 9.55
C GLU A 87 1.64 -17.18 9.88
N ALA A 88 1.61 -15.97 10.41
CA ALA A 88 0.42 -15.17 10.65
C ALA A 88 0.65 -13.77 10.06
N TYR A 89 -0.32 -13.30 9.27
CA TYR A 89 -0.31 -12.01 8.58
C TYR A 89 -1.52 -11.19 9.02
N GLY A 90 -1.43 -9.86 8.93
CA GLY A 90 -2.50 -8.95 9.31
C GLY A 90 -2.65 -8.80 10.82
N ASN A 91 -1.55 -8.84 11.58
CA ASN A 91 -1.62 -8.51 13.00
C ASN A 91 -1.74 -6.99 13.14
N MET A 92 -2.54 -6.55 14.11
CA MET A 92 -2.76 -5.11 14.33
C MET A 92 -1.46 -4.36 14.68
N TRP A 93 -0.51 -5.02 15.33
CA TRP A 93 0.79 -4.41 15.65
C TRP A 93 1.71 -4.23 14.44
N ASP A 94 1.44 -4.88 13.29
CA ASP A 94 2.24 -4.73 12.07
C ASP A 94 1.85 -3.45 11.29
N VAL A 95 0.68 -2.88 11.59
CA VAL A 95 0.08 -1.77 10.83
C VAL A 95 0.99 -0.54 10.81
N ALA A 96 1.40 -0.03 11.96
CA ALA A 96 2.21 1.19 12.00
C ALA A 96 3.59 1.02 11.41
N SER A 97 4.30 -0.07 11.69
CA SER A 97 5.59 -0.34 11.07
C SER A 97 5.49 -0.45 9.55
N THR A 98 4.34 -0.92 9.04
CA THR A 98 4.07 -0.91 7.60
C THR A 98 3.86 0.51 7.05
N TYR A 99 3.16 1.39 7.79
CA TYR A 99 3.06 2.80 7.42
C TYR A 99 4.41 3.50 7.42
N GLU A 100 5.22 3.31 8.47
CA GLU A 100 6.57 3.87 8.58
C GLU A 100 7.44 3.42 7.41
N PHE A 101 7.43 2.12 7.09
CA PHE A 101 8.11 1.56 5.92
C PHE A 101 7.68 2.24 4.61
N LEU A 102 6.38 2.34 4.33
CA LEU A 102 5.89 2.96 3.10
C LEU A 102 6.26 4.45 3.02
N MET A 103 6.17 5.18 4.13
CA MET A 103 6.54 6.60 4.19
C MET A 103 8.03 6.80 3.93
N GLU A 104 8.90 6.00 4.55
CA GLU A 104 10.34 6.00 4.31
C GLU A 104 10.66 5.71 2.84
N ARG A 105 10.04 4.68 2.25
CA ARG A 105 10.21 4.33 0.83
C ARG A 105 9.81 5.48 -0.10
N LEU A 106 8.70 6.17 0.18
CA LEU A 106 8.31 7.34 -0.60
C LEU A 106 9.30 8.51 -0.47
N GLU A 107 9.92 8.69 0.69
CA GLU A 107 10.97 9.70 0.88
C GLU A 107 12.22 9.36 0.05
N GLU A 108 12.61 8.08 -0.02
CA GLU A 108 13.69 7.62 -0.88
C GLU A 108 13.38 7.86 -2.36
N TRP A 109 12.16 7.53 -2.82
CA TRP A 109 11.70 7.82 -4.18
C TRP A 109 11.75 9.31 -4.50
N LYS A 110 11.31 10.15 -3.56
CA LYS A 110 11.36 11.61 -3.69
C LYS A 110 12.80 12.14 -3.77
N ALA A 111 13.71 11.59 -2.97
CA ALA A 111 15.13 11.97 -2.99
C ALA A 111 15.81 11.60 -4.32
N ALA A 112 15.42 10.48 -4.92
CA ALA A 112 15.93 10.03 -6.21
C ALA A 112 15.20 10.61 -7.43
N ALA A 113 14.23 11.51 -7.24
CA ALA A 113 13.31 11.95 -8.28
C ALA A 113 13.96 12.57 -9.53
N GLU A 114 15.11 13.24 -9.38
CA GLU A 114 15.84 13.84 -10.51
C GLU A 114 16.35 12.82 -11.54
N ASN A 115 16.43 11.54 -11.17
CA ASN A 115 16.91 10.47 -12.04
C ASN A 115 15.80 9.87 -12.92
N TYR A 116 14.58 10.36 -12.81
CA TYR A 116 13.39 9.75 -13.39
C TYR A 116 12.69 10.68 -14.40
N PRO A 117 11.89 10.12 -15.34
CA PRO A 117 11.10 10.93 -16.27
C PRO A 117 10.12 11.83 -15.50
N ASP A 118 9.89 13.02 -16.05
CA ASP A 118 8.98 14.05 -15.53
C ASP A 118 9.15 14.33 -14.02
N PRO A 119 10.35 14.74 -13.57
CA PRO A 119 10.72 14.78 -12.16
C PRO A 119 9.81 15.70 -11.33
N GLU A 120 9.32 16.81 -11.88
CA GLU A 120 8.37 17.70 -11.21
C GLU A 120 7.04 17.01 -10.93
N HIS A 121 6.45 16.36 -11.95
CA HIS A 121 5.20 15.61 -11.80
C HIS A 121 5.37 14.42 -10.86
N PHE A 122 6.49 13.70 -10.98
CA PHE A 122 6.80 12.57 -10.12
C PHE A 122 6.89 13.00 -8.65
N LYS A 123 7.65 14.06 -8.33
CA LYS A 123 7.75 14.59 -6.95
C LYS A 123 6.39 14.98 -6.39
N VAL A 124 5.54 15.63 -7.19
CA VAL A 124 4.19 16.02 -6.76
C VAL A 124 3.37 14.77 -6.42
N ASN A 125 3.37 13.75 -7.28
CA ASN A 125 2.62 12.52 -7.05
C ASN A 125 3.11 11.75 -5.81
N ILE A 126 4.44 11.63 -5.63
CA ILE A 126 5.03 11.00 -4.44
C ILE A 126 4.66 11.77 -3.17
N ASN A 127 4.73 13.10 -3.19
CA ASN A 127 4.31 13.93 -2.05
C ASN A 127 2.82 13.76 -1.72
N LEU A 128 1.96 13.68 -2.73
CA LEU A 128 0.53 13.44 -2.51
C LEU A 128 0.29 12.07 -1.86
N GLY A 129 1.00 11.04 -2.31
CA GLY A 129 0.99 9.71 -1.70
C GLY A 129 1.45 9.75 -0.24
N TRP A 130 2.57 10.41 0.04
CA TRP A 130 3.13 10.55 1.38
C TRP A 130 2.17 11.31 2.31
N CYS A 131 1.63 12.45 1.87
CA CYS A 131 0.65 13.22 2.63
C CYS A 131 -0.57 12.36 2.96
N LYS A 132 -1.05 11.59 1.98
CA LYS A 132 -2.21 10.71 2.19
C LYS A 132 -1.91 9.60 3.18
N LEU A 133 -0.72 9.01 3.15
CA LEU A 133 -0.29 8.04 4.16
C LEU A 133 -0.24 8.69 5.55
N ASN A 134 0.38 9.86 5.67
CA ASN A 134 0.48 10.60 6.92
C ASN A 134 -0.90 10.96 7.51
N ASP A 135 -1.85 11.36 6.66
CA ASP A 135 -3.24 11.65 7.08
C ASP A 135 -3.94 10.44 7.72
N TYR A 136 -3.62 9.22 7.29
CA TYR A 136 -4.16 8.00 7.92
C TYR A 136 -3.30 7.52 9.08
N TYR A 137 -1.98 7.68 8.99
CA TYR A 137 -1.04 7.30 10.04
C TYR A 137 -1.36 8.04 11.34
N THR A 138 -1.56 9.36 11.25
CA THR A 138 -1.96 10.21 12.38
C THR A 138 -3.31 9.83 13.00
N LYS A 139 -4.19 9.15 12.27
CA LYS A 139 -5.47 8.64 12.81
C LYS A 139 -5.30 7.38 13.64
N LEU A 140 -4.18 6.66 13.52
CA LEU A 140 -3.91 5.51 14.39
C LEU A 140 -3.86 5.94 15.86
N ASP A 141 -3.41 7.17 16.12
CA ASP A 141 -3.36 7.75 17.47
C ASP A 141 -4.75 8.02 18.06
N GLU A 142 -5.79 8.13 17.22
CA GLU A 142 -7.17 8.34 17.69
C GLU A 142 -7.75 7.10 18.38
N THR A 143 -7.18 5.91 18.13
CA THR A 143 -7.70 4.65 18.66
C THR A 143 -6.71 3.96 19.60
N PRO A 144 -7.06 3.75 20.89
CA PRO A 144 -6.23 3.03 21.86
C PRO A 144 -5.81 1.62 21.44
N ALA A 145 -6.58 0.99 20.54
CA ALA A 145 -6.38 -0.38 20.07
C ALA A 145 -5.00 -0.59 19.43
N TYR A 146 -4.46 0.42 18.73
CA TYR A 146 -3.14 0.31 18.14
C TYR A 146 -2.06 0.19 19.22
N TYR A 147 -2.00 1.13 20.17
CA TYR A 147 -1.05 1.09 21.28
C TYR A 147 -1.19 -0.19 22.12
N ALA A 148 -2.43 -0.62 22.38
CA ALA A 148 -2.69 -1.88 23.08
C ALA A 148 -2.18 -3.09 22.29
N SER A 149 -2.37 -3.13 20.97
CA SER A 149 -1.87 -4.23 20.15
C SER A 149 -0.35 -4.30 20.14
N ALA A 150 0.33 -3.15 20.06
CA ALA A 150 1.78 -3.06 20.04
C ALA A 150 2.40 -3.64 21.32
N ILE A 151 1.85 -3.30 22.50
CA ILE A 151 2.40 -3.75 23.79
C ILE A 151 2.01 -5.19 24.16
N LEU A 152 0.93 -5.70 23.56
CA LEU A 152 0.52 -7.10 23.68
C LEU A 152 1.35 -8.02 22.78
N ASN A 153 2.15 -7.47 21.86
CA ASN A 153 3.16 -8.23 21.14
C ASN A 153 4.17 -8.81 22.14
N PRO A 154 4.32 -10.15 22.24
CA PRO A 154 5.23 -10.77 23.20
C PRO A 154 6.69 -10.34 23.04
N VAL A 155 7.09 -9.93 21.83
CA VAL A 155 8.45 -9.51 21.46
C VAL A 155 8.70 -8.04 21.80
N SER A 156 7.70 -7.18 21.61
CA SER A 156 7.83 -5.72 21.68
C SER A 156 6.96 -5.13 22.79
N ARG A 157 7.20 -5.57 24.03
CA ARG A 157 6.52 -5.04 25.23
C ARG A 157 6.97 -3.60 25.52
N TRP A 158 6.43 -2.98 26.58
CA TRP A 158 6.83 -1.63 27.01
C TRP A 158 8.35 -1.41 27.08
N THR A 159 9.10 -2.39 27.55
CA THR A 159 10.56 -2.32 27.67
C THR A 159 11.26 -2.08 26.34
N TYR A 160 10.74 -2.59 25.23
CA TYR A 160 11.30 -2.31 23.91
C TYR A 160 11.20 -0.81 23.61
N PHE A 161 9.99 -0.25 23.69
CA PHE A 161 9.77 1.17 23.41
C PHE A 161 10.50 2.09 24.39
N GLU A 162 10.56 1.73 25.68
CA GLU A 162 11.30 2.49 26.69
C GLU A 162 12.81 2.57 26.39
N ASN A 163 13.38 1.55 25.76
CA ASN A 163 14.79 1.50 25.41
C ASN A 163 15.08 2.12 24.04
N THR A 164 14.14 2.04 23.10
CA THR A 164 14.32 2.54 21.73
C THR A 164 13.95 4.01 21.61
N TRP A 165 12.93 4.48 22.33
CA TRP A 165 12.40 5.84 22.20
C TRP A 165 12.93 6.74 23.30
N THR A 166 14.14 7.26 23.09
CA THR A 166 14.84 8.09 24.08
C THR A 166 14.68 9.59 23.85
N ASP A 167 14.18 10.02 22.69
CA ASP A 167 14.07 11.44 22.38
C ASP A 167 12.93 12.10 23.17
N ARG A 168 13.13 13.38 23.52
CA ARG A 168 12.18 14.13 24.35
C ARG A 168 10.76 14.13 23.78
N ALA A 169 10.62 14.26 22.46
CA ALA A 169 9.33 14.21 21.80
C ALA A 169 8.70 12.81 21.93
N GLN A 170 9.45 11.75 21.62
CA GLN A 170 8.98 10.36 21.69
C GLN A 170 8.59 9.94 23.11
N LEU A 171 9.30 10.44 24.13
CA LEU A 171 8.96 10.18 25.53
C LEU A 171 7.57 10.72 25.90
N VAL A 172 7.16 11.87 25.36
CA VAL A 172 5.81 12.42 25.57
C VAL A 172 4.76 11.46 24.99
N TRP A 173 4.99 10.98 23.76
CA TRP A 173 4.14 9.99 23.11
C TRP A 173 4.06 8.69 23.90
N LEU A 174 5.19 8.19 24.42
CA LEU A 174 5.22 6.96 25.20
C LEU A 174 4.40 7.07 26.50
N GLN A 175 4.46 8.22 27.18
CA GLN A 175 3.66 8.45 28.38
C GLN A 175 2.16 8.51 28.05
N GLU A 176 1.80 9.16 26.95
CA GLU A 176 0.42 9.24 26.50
C GLU A 176 -0.12 7.88 26.09
N ALA A 177 0.65 7.08 25.36
CA ALA A 177 0.30 5.71 25.01
C ALA A 177 0.06 4.85 26.26
N LYS A 178 0.95 4.92 27.27
CA LYS A 178 0.78 4.21 28.55
C LYS A 178 -0.51 4.63 29.27
N ARG A 179 -0.80 5.93 29.31
CA ARG A 179 -2.02 6.48 29.92
C ARG A 179 -3.26 5.95 29.20
N THR A 180 -3.27 6.01 27.87
CA THR A 180 -4.37 5.59 27.02
C THR A 180 -4.65 4.09 27.12
N VAL A 181 -3.61 3.25 27.07
CA VAL A 181 -3.76 1.79 27.22
C VAL A 181 -4.24 1.42 28.63
N ARG A 182 -3.73 2.09 29.67
CA ARG A 182 -4.20 1.88 31.06
C ARG A 182 -5.68 2.22 31.20
N LYS A 183 -6.09 3.37 30.67
CA LYS A 183 -7.48 3.82 30.67
C LYS A 183 -8.39 2.79 29.99
N LEU A 184 -8.02 2.35 28.78
CA LEU A 184 -8.74 1.30 28.04
C LEU A 184 -8.92 0.03 28.88
N TRP A 185 -7.85 -0.45 29.50
CA TRP A 185 -7.92 -1.64 30.36
C TRP A 185 -8.87 -1.44 31.55
N GLU A 186 -8.77 -0.31 32.25
CA GLU A 186 -9.57 -0.03 33.45
C GLU A 186 -11.05 0.15 33.16
N GLU A 187 -11.40 0.79 32.04
CA GLU A 187 -12.78 1.11 31.66
C GLU A 187 -13.49 -0.05 30.94
N GLU A 188 -12.81 -0.76 30.04
CA GLU A 188 -13.47 -1.72 29.14
C GLU A 188 -13.20 -3.19 29.49
N TYR A 189 -12.03 -3.53 30.05
CA TYR A 189 -11.59 -4.93 30.15
C TYR A 189 -11.48 -5.47 31.58
N LYS A 190 -11.14 -4.62 32.56
CA LYS A 190 -10.83 -5.04 33.94
C LYS A 190 -11.98 -5.77 34.64
N SER A 191 -13.22 -5.40 34.34
CA SER A 191 -14.43 -5.96 34.95
C SER A 191 -15.04 -7.11 34.14
N LEU A 192 -14.48 -7.44 32.96
CA LEU A 192 -15.02 -8.50 32.13
C LEU A 192 -14.87 -9.86 32.83
N PRO A 193 -15.91 -10.71 32.80
CA PRO A 193 -15.80 -12.07 33.32
C PRO A 193 -14.73 -12.82 32.52
N ARG A 194 -13.89 -13.58 33.22
CA ARG A 194 -12.96 -14.48 32.55
C ARG A 194 -13.79 -15.54 31.84
N LEU A 195 -13.80 -15.50 30.51
CA LEU A 195 -14.36 -16.59 29.72
C LEU A 195 -13.55 -17.85 30.02
N SER A 196 -14.18 -18.82 30.67
CA SER A 196 -13.68 -20.18 30.72
C SER A 196 -13.87 -20.77 29.32
N MET A 197 -12.84 -20.69 28.48
CA MET A 197 -12.83 -21.46 27.25
C MET A 197 -12.75 -22.94 27.65
N PRO A 198 -13.70 -23.80 27.23
CA PRO A 198 -13.54 -25.24 27.40
C PRO A 198 -12.26 -25.65 26.66
N ASP A 199 -11.39 -26.41 27.33
CA ASP A 199 -10.19 -26.98 26.72
C ASP A 199 -10.58 -27.86 25.51
N GLY A 200 -10.57 -27.29 24.30
CA GLY A 200 -10.75 -28.07 23.07
C GLY A 200 -11.51 -27.43 21.91
N GLU A 201 -12.15 -26.26 22.05
CA GLU A 201 -12.79 -25.64 20.88
C GLU A 201 -11.78 -24.81 20.06
N PRO A 202 -11.60 -25.12 18.75
CA PRO A 202 -10.78 -24.29 17.88
C PRO A 202 -11.39 -22.88 17.77
N PRO A 203 -10.56 -21.84 17.54
CA PRO A 203 -11.05 -20.46 17.53
C PRO A 203 -12.22 -20.32 16.55
N LEU A 204 -13.34 -19.80 17.07
CA LEU A 204 -14.57 -19.56 16.34
C LEU A 204 -14.25 -18.89 14.99
N LYS A 205 -14.64 -19.54 13.90
CA LYS A 205 -14.71 -18.91 12.57
C LYS A 205 -15.84 -17.88 12.61
N HIS A 206 -15.61 -16.72 13.21
CA HIS A 206 -16.57 -15.63 13.10
C HIS A 206 -16.47 -15.00 11.70
N LEU A 207 -17.59 -15.11 10.99
CA LEU A 207 -18.02 -14.37 9.81
C LEU A 207 -17.44 -14.81 8.46
N GLN A 208 -18.16 -15.71 7.80
CA GLN A 208 -18.37 -15.59 6.36
C GLN A 208 -19.18 -14.30 6.14
N CYS A 209 -18.52 -13.23 5.72
CA CYS A 209 -19.24 -12.09 5.13
C CYS A 209 -19.80 -12.54 3.77
N CYS A 210 -21.09 -12.26 3.58
CA CYS A 210 -21.80 -12.40 2.32
C CYS A 210 -21.24 -11.48 1.24
#